data_AF-U2N1W9-F1
#
_entry.id   AF-U2N1W9-F1
#
_cell.length_a   1.000
_cell.length_b   1.000
_cell.length_c   1.000
_cell.angle_alpha   90.00
_cell.angle_beta   90.00
_cell.angle_gamma   90.00
#
_symmetry.space_group_name_H-M   'P 1'
#
loop_
_entity.id
_entity.type
_entity.pdbx_description
1 polymer ?
#
loop_
_entity_poly.entity_id
_entity_poly.type
_entity_poly.pdbx_seq_one_letter_code
_entity_poly.pdbx_strand_id
1 'polypeptide(L)'
;MLFDRAYYIDKIREYNKKIKCEKINKFEVSKIDGLKGIIPHYLYELNEEIEESIIELSDNTKTWMRLTPLEIEGCYESIKRAKGTVGVVGLGLGYFIQEILKKKEVKKITVYETSKDVIEIYKHNLEKMIE
;
A
#
# COMPACT_ATOMS: atom_id res chain seq x y z
N MET A 1 -21.33 -9.42 2.97
CA MET A 1 -20.45 -10.14 2.01
C MET A 1 -19.04 -9.85 2.44
N LEU A 2 -18.29 -10.87 2.85
CA LEU A 2 -16.90 -10.70 3.26
C LEU A 2 -16.03 -10.55 2.01
N PHE A 3 -14.97 -9.75 2.11
CA PHE A 3 -13.96 -9.64 1.07
C PHE A 3 -13.15 -10.93 0.98
N ASP A 4 -12.59 -11.24 -0.20
CA ASP A 4 -11.80 -12.46 -0.39
C ASP A 4 -10.49 -12.38 0.41
N ARG A 5 -10.35 -13.26 1.40
CA ARG A 5 -9.15 -13.36 2.25
C ARG A 5 -7.89 -13.65 1.46
N ALA A 6 -7.96 -14.52 0.47
CA ALA A 6 -6.78 -14.85 -0.33
C ALA A 6 -6.23 -13.60 -1.02
N TYR A 7 -7.12 -12.72 -1.49
CA TYR A 7 -6.74 -11.50 -2.19
C TYR A 7 -5.88 -10.56 -1.33
N TYR A 8 -6.33 -10.18 -0.13
CA TYR A 8 -5.55 -9.23 0.67
C TYR A 8 -4.27 -9.84 1.24
N ILE A 9 -4.28 -11.14 1.58
CA ILE A 9 -3.07 -11.85 2.00
C ILE A 9 -2.04 -11.88 0.87
N ASP A 10 -2.46 -12.17 -0.36
CA ASP A 10 -1.54 -12.20 -1.50
C ASP A 10 -0.97 -10.80 -1.80
N LYS A 11 -1.75 -9.73 -1.63
CA LYS A 11 -1.24 -8.36 -1.73
C LYS A 11 -0.24 -8.02 -0.63
N ILE A 12 -0.52 -8.38 0.63
CA ILE A 12 0.45 -8.21 1.72
C ILE A 12 1.76 -8.91 1.39
N ARG A 13 1.70 -10.18 0.95
CA ARG A 13 2.87 -10.97 0.55
C ARG A 13 3.61 -10.36 -0.65
N GLU A 14 2.88 -9.90 -1.66
CA GLU A 14 3.44 -9.26 -2.85
C GLU A 14 4.28 -8.04 -2.48
N TYR A 15 3.70 -7.12 -1.71
CA TYR A 15 4.36 -5.85 -1.38
C TYR A 15 5.44 -6.01 -0.30
N ASN A 16 5.32 -6.98 0.59
CA ASN A 16 6.42 -7.37 1.49
C ASN A 16 7.68 -7.81 0.74
N LYS A 17 7.55 -8.41 -0.45
CA LYS A 17 8.69 -8.81 -1.28
C LYS A 17 9.26 -7.65 -2.07
N LYS A 18 8.41 -6.70 -2.48
CA LYS A 18 8.81 -5.55 -3.32
C LYS A 18 9.42 -4.41 -2.52
N ILE A 19 8.91 -4.16 -1.32
CA ILE A 19 9.30 -3.04 -0.48
C ILE A 19 10.29 -3.52 0.59
N LYS A 20 11.46 -2.91 0.60
CA LYS A 20 12.53 -3.14 1.58
C LYS A 20 12.32 -2.21 2.76
N CYS A 21 12.76 -2.67 3.94
CA CYS A 21 12.84 -1.79 5.10
C CYS A 21 14.00 -0.81 4.88
N GLU A 22 13.72 0.48 4.98
CA GLU A 22 14.71 1.53 4.82
C GLU A 22 14.29 2.79 5.58
N LYS A 23 15.24 3.66 5.87
CA LYS A 23 15.01 4.95 6.51
C LYS A 23 15.63 6.06 5.69
N ILE A 24 14.82 7.04 5.33
CA ILE A 24 15.26 8.26 4.65
C ILE A 24 14.87 9.45 5.52
N ASN A 25 15.86 10.13 6.08
CA ASN A 25 15.69 11.23 7.02
C ASN A 25 14.77 10.81 8.19
N LYS A 26 13.61 11.45 8.31
CA LYS A 26 12.64 11.17 9.38
C LYS A 26 11.65 10.06 9.04
N PHE A 27 11.56 9.64 7.78
CA PHE A 27 10.63 8.62 7.34
C PHE A 27 11.29 7.25 7.31
N GLU A 28 10.53 6.24 7.71
CA GLU A 28 10.97 4.87 7.82
C GLU A 28 9.91 3.93 7.27
N VAL A 29 10.37 3.00 6.44
CA VAL A 29 9.61 1.81 6.08
C VAL A 29 10.09 0.65 6.92
N SER A 30 9.18 0.07 7.67
CA SER A 30 9.45 -1.06 8.54
C SER A 30 8.43 -2.17 8.31
N LYS A 31 8.68 -3.32 8.94
CA LYS A 31 7.75 -4.44 8.98
C LYS A 31 7.40 -4.69 10.44
N ILE A 32 6.13 -4.59 10.75
CA ILE A 32 5.61 -5.00 12.05
C ILE A 32 5.17 -6.46 11.98
N ASP A 33 5.03 -7.08 13.16
CA ASP A 33 4.46 -8.41 13.25
C ASP A 33 3.06 -8.48 12.63
N GLY A 34 2.64 -9.70 12.33
CA GLY A 34 1.30 -9.99 11.85
C GLY A 34 0.19 -9.48 12.79
N LEU A 35 -1.03 -9.45 12.28
CA LEU A 35 -2.19 -8.93 13.02
C LEU A 35 -2.96 -10.07 13.67
N LYS A 36 -3.47 -9.87 14.88
CA LYS A 36 -4.29 -10.86 15.58
C LYS A 36 -5.39 -10.18 16.39
N GLY A 37 -6.59 -10.77 16.35
CA GLY A 37 -7.76 -10.27 17.07
C GLY A 37 -8.74 -9.57 16.14
N ILE A 38 -9.43 -8.55 16.65
CA ILE A 38 -10.38 -7.75 15.86
C ILE A 38 -9.58 -6.86 14.90
N ILE A 39 -9.61 -7.21 13.62
CA ILE A 39 -8.94 -6.51 12.53
C ILE A 39 -9.97 -5.70 11.75
N PRO A 40 -9.74 -4.39 11.55
CA PRO A 40 -10.58 -3.58 10.68
C PRO A 40 -10.43 -3.97 9.21
N HIS A 41 -11.57 -4.11 8.54
CA HIS A 41 -11.74 -4.24 7.10
C HIS A 41 -12.49 -3.02 6.57
N TYR A 42 -12.65 -2.90 5.26
CA TYR A 42 -13.20 -1.67 4.67
C TYR A 42 -14.63 -1.34 5.14
N LEU A 43 -15.50 -2.35 5.27
CA LEU A 43 -16.91 -2.18 5.64
C LEU A 43 -17.32 -2.94 6.91
N TYR A 44 -16.39 -3.63 7.55
CA TYR A 44 -16.66 -4.51 8.68
C TYR A 44 -15.39 -4.71 9.52
N GLU A 45 -15.52 -5.42 10.63
CA GLU A 45 -14.40 -5.91 11.43
C GLU A 45 -14.48 -7.43 11.50
N LEU A 46 -13.34 -8.11 11.57
CA LEU A 46 -13.27 -9.55 11.64
C LEU A 46 -12.29 -9.97 12.74
N ASN A 47 -12.68 -10.96 13.55
CA ASN A 47 -11.75 -11.58 14.49
C ASN A 47 -10.95 -12.65 13.75
N GLU A 48 -9.69 -12.36 13.42
CA GLU A 48 -8.82 -13.26 12.67
C GLU A 48 -7.34 -13.14 13.08
N GLU A 49 -6.50 -13.90 12.39
CA GLU A 49 -5.05 -13.85 12.51
C GLU A 49 -4.43 -13.80 11.11
N ILE A 50 -3.51 -12.86 10.92
CA ILE A 50 -2.71 -12.65 9.72
C ILE A 50 -1.26 -12.85 10.15
N GLU A 51 -0.62 -13.92 9.69
CA GLU A 51 0.75 -14.28 10.09
C GLU A 51 1.80 -13.42 9.37
N GLU A 52 1.48 -12.94 8.18
CA GLU A 52 2.36 -12.09 7.39
C GLU A 52 2.65 -10.78 8.10
N SER A 53 3.93 -10.39 8.12
CA SER A 53 4.31 -9.05 8.59
C SER A 53 3.61 -7.97 7.77
N ILE A 54 3.30 -6.85 8.41
CA ILE A 54 2.66 -5.73 7.74
C ILE A 54 3.69 -4.64 7.49
N ILE A 55 3.82 -4.21 6.23
CA ILE A 55 4.64 -3.04 5.90
C ILE A 55 4.00 -1.78 6.48
N GLU A 56 4.83 -0.96 7.10
CA GLU A 56 4.45 0.30 7.71
C GLU A 56 5.31 1.42 7.14
N LEU A 57 4.69 2.56 6.86
CA LEU A 57 5.38 3.84 6.70
C LEU A 57 5.12 4.69 7.93
N SER A 58 6.18 5.09 8.63
CA SER A 58 6.12 5.94 9.80
C SER A 58 7.16 7.06 9.74
N ASP A 59 6.99 8.05 10.59
CA ASP A 59 8.06 8.97 10.97
C ASP A 59 8.31 8.90 12.48
N ASN A 60 9.29 9.67 12.96
CA ASN A 60 9.64 9.71 14.38
C ASN A 60 8.49 10.14 15.32
N THR A 61 7.36 10.62 14.80
CA THR A 61 6.23 11.14 15.57
C THR A 61 4.99 10.26 15.47
N LYS A 62 4.78 9.58 14.33
CA LYS A 62 3.57 8.78 14.10
C LYS A 62 3.74 7.76 12.97
N THR A 63 2.87 6.76 12.99
CA THR A 63 2.59 5.91 11.83
C THR A 63 1.71 6.67 10.83
N TRP A 64 2.13 6.72 9.57
CA TRP A 64 1.37 7.35 8.49
C TRP A 64 0.40 6.38 7.84
N MET A 65 0.87 5.16 7.54
CA MET A 65 0.01 4.12 6.99
C MET A 65 0.62 2.72 7.17
N ARG A 66 -0.23 1.72 7.03
CA ARG A 66 0.11 0.30 6.98
C ARG A 66 -0.65 -0.35 5.82
N LEU A 67 -0.05 -1.35 5.17
CA LEU A 67 -0.77 -2.11 4.15
C LEU A 67 -1.62 -3.22 4.80
N THR A 68 -2.70 -2.82 5.45
CA THR A 68 -3.65 -3.71 6.15
C THR A 68 -4.77 -4.16 5.21
N PRO A 69 -5.63 -5.13 5.63
CA PRO A 69 -6.85 -5.47 4.88
C PRO A 69 -7.73 -4.25 4.60
N LEU A 70 -7.96 -3.39 5.60
CA LEU A 70 -8.67 -2.11 5.44
C LEU A 70 -8.16 -1.29 4.23
N GLU A 71 -6.85 -1.10 4.12
CA GLU A 71 -6.24 -0.31 3.04
C GLU A 71 -6.40 -0.99 1.67
N ILE A 72 -6.16 -2.30 1.61
CA ILE A 72 -6.22 -3.09 0.37
C ILE A 72 -7.66 -3.12 -0.17
N GLU A 73 -8.63 -3.37 0.70
CA GLU A 73 -10.03 -3.46 0.35
C GLU A 73 -10.63 -2.10 0.02
N GLY A 74 -10.30 -1.07 0.81
CA GLY A 74 -10.78 0.30 0.57
C GLY A 74 -10.32 0.86 -0.77
N CYS A 75 -9.15 0.42 -1.24
CA CYS A 75 -8.64 0.79 -2.57
C CYS A 75 -9.22 -0.05 -3.72
N TYR A 76 -9.82 -1.22 -3.46
CA TYR A 76 -10.13 -2.22 -4.48
C TYR A 76 -11.00 -1.68 -5.62
N GLU A 77 -12.14 -1.07 -5.29
CA GLU A 77 -13.07 -0.55 -6.31
C GLU A 77 -12.46 0.64 -7.07
N SER A 78 -11.69 1.48 -6.40
CA SER A 78 -10.98 2.60 -7.02
C SER A 78 -9.92 2.11 -8.01
N ILE A 79 -9.15 1.09 -7.66
CA ILE A 79 -8.17 0.44 -8.55
C ILE A 79 -8.89 -0.14 -9.78
N LYS A 80 -9.97 -0.89 -9.55
CA LYS A 80 -10.74 -1.54 -10.62
C LYS A 80 -11.27 -0.53 -11.64
N ARG A 81 -11.74 0.63 -11.17
CA ARG A 81 -12.37 1.69 -11.97
C ARG A 81 -11.37 2.66 -12.60
N ALA A 82 -10.13 2.70 -12.13
CA ALA A 82 -9.11 3.60 -12.65
C ALA A 82 -8.85 3.36 -14.15
N LYS A 83 -8.97 4.41 -14.97
CA LYS A 83 -8.73 4.38 -16.41
C LYS A 83 -8.41 5.78 -16.95
N GLY A 84 -7.76 5.85 -18.11
CA GLY A 84 -7.38 7.12 -18.74
C GLY A 84 -6.28 7.84 -17.97
N THR A 85 -6.47 9.14 -17.73
CA THR A 85 -5.53 9.95 -16.94
C THR A 85 -6.00 10.00 -15.49
N VAL A 86 -5.15 9.55 -14.57
CA VAL A 86 -5.49 9.44 -13.14
C VAL A 86 -4.62 10.41 -12.34
N GLY A 87 -5.25 11.24 -11.52
CA GLY A 87 -4.57 12.05 -10.50
C GLY A 87 -4.68 11.38 -9.15
N VAL A 88 -3.57 11.31 -8.39
CA VAL A 88 -3.53 10.72 -7.06
C VAL A 88 -2.88 11.69 -6.09
N VAL A 89 -3.53 11.94 -4.96
CA VAL A 89 -3.01 12.81 -3.90
C VAL A 89 -2.58 11.95 -2.73
N GLY A 90 -1.29 12.04 -2.37
CA GLY A 90 -0.63 11.14 -1.43
C GLY A 90 -0.03 9.93 -2.14
N LEU A 91 1.26 9.70 -1.94
CA LEU A 91 1.98 8.54 -2.49
C LEU A 91 1.96 7.35 -1.52
N GLY A 92 2.18 7.64 -0.23
CA GLY A 92 2.23 6.61 0.81
C GLY A 92 3.27 5.52 0.50
N LEU A 93 2.89 4.26 0.72
CA LEU A 93 3.70 3.08 0.37
C LEU A 93 3.64 2.75 -1.14
N GLY A 94 2.88 3.50 -1.94
CA GLY A 94 2.77 3.30 -3.39
C GLY A 94 1.86 2.16 -3.84
N TYR A 95 1.17 1.46 -2.93
CA TYR A 95 0.29 0.32 -3.25
C TYR A 95 -0.74 0.65 -4.35
N PHE A 96 -1.56 1.68 -4.15
CA PHE A 96 -2.59 2.06 -5.11
C PHE A 96 -2.00 2.37 -6.49
N ILE A 97 -0.91 3.15 -6.53
CA ILE A 97 -0.21 3.54 -7.76
C ILE A 97 0.27 2.32 -8.53
N GLN A 98 0.94 1.39 -7.84
CA GLN A 98 1.48 0.17 -8.42
C GLN A 98 0.37 -0.75 -8.96
N GLU A 99 -0.78 -0.81 -8.30
CA GLU A 99 -1.91 -1.58 -8.81
C GLU A 99 -2.53 -0.96 -10.06
N ILE A 100 -2.71 0.36 -10.11
CA ILE A 100 -3.28 1.02 -11.30
C ILE A 100 -2.29 1.11 -12.47
N LEU A 101 -0.98 1.12 -12.20
CA LEU A 101 0.06 1.04 -13.24
C LEU A 101 -0.03 -0.25 -14.06
N LYS A 102 -0.49 -1.35 -13.45
CA LYS A 102 -0.67 -2.64 -14.14
C LYS A 102 -1.84 -2.63 -15.14
N LYS A 103 -2.71 -1.62 -15.10
CA LYS A 103 -3.93 -1.58 -15.94
C LYS A 103 -3.63 -0.94 -17.29
N LYS A 104 -3.79 -1.72 -18.36
CA LYS A 104 -3.68 -1.23 -19.76
C LYS A 104 -4.60 -0.04 -20.08
N GLU A 105 -5.70 0.10 -19.36
CA GLU A 105 -6.66 1.19 -19.53
C GLU A 105 -6.16 2.52 -18.96
N VAL A 106 -5.18 2.51 -18.05
CA VAL A 106 -4.57 3.71 -17.46
C VAL A 106 -3.45 4.18 -18.38
N LYS A 107 -3.56 5.42 -18.85
CA LYS A 107 -2.66 6.02 -19.84
C LYS A 107 -1.60 6.90 -19.20
N LYS A 108 -1.93 7.56 -18.09
CA LYS A 108 -1.05 8.47 -17.37
C LYS A 108 -1.48 8.55 -15.92
N ILE A 109 -0.51 8.57 -15.02
CA ILE A 109 -0.72 8.81 -13.60
C ILE A 109 0.09 10.05 -13.21
N THR A 110 -0.55 10.99 -12.52
CA THR A 110 0.13 12.11 -11.87
C THR A 110 -0.07 11.95 -10.37
N VAL A 111 1.03 11.84 -9.63
CA VAL A 111 1.00 11.72 -8.16
C VAL A 111 1.46 13.02 -7.53
N TYR A 112 0.67 13.52 -6.58
CA TYR A 112 0.99 14.70 -5.78
C TYR A 112 1.41 14.24 -4.38
N GLU A 113 2.70 14.34 -4.09
CA GLU A 113 3.27 14.04 -2.78
C GLU A 113 4.08 15.24 -2.28
N THR A 114 3.86 15.59 -1.03
CA THR A 114 4.51 16.73 -0.36
C THR A 114 5.89 16.37 0.18
N SER A 115 6.09 15.12 0.58
CA SER A 115 7.35 14.65 1.16
C SER A 115 8.29 14.13 0.08
N LYS A 116 9.40 14.85 -0.13
CA LYS A 116 10.49 14.38 -0.99
C LYS A 116 11.06 13.04 -0.53
N ASP A 117 11.12 12.81 0.78
CA ASP A 117 11.64 11.57 1.36
C ASP A 117 10.73 10.38 1.01
N VAL A 118 9.40 10.56 1.05
CA VAL A 118 8.44 9.51 0.66
C VAL A 118 8.53 9.20 -0.83
N ILE A 119 8.75 10.23 -1.67
CA ILE A 119 9.03 10.04 -3.10
C ILE A 119 10.30 9.19 -3.28
N GLU A 120 11.37 9.50 -2.54
CA GLU A 120 12.63 8.77 -2.68
C GLU A 120 12.52 7.31 -2.23
N ILE A 121 11.82 7.05 -1.11
CA ILE A 121 11.49 5.69 -0.64
C ILE A 121 10.74 4.92 -1.74
N TYR A 122 9.73 5.53 -2.36
CA TYR A 122 9.01 4.89 -3.46
C TYR A 122 9.93 4.57 -4.63
N LYS A 123 10.84 5.49 -4.99
CA LYS A 123 11.77 5.29 -6.10
C LYS A 123 12.74 4.13 -5.87
N HIS A 124 13.28 4.03 -4.66
CA HIS A 124 14.18 2.95 -4.28
C HIS A 124 13.51 1.56 -4.36
N ASN A 125 12.22 1.48 -4.02
CA ASN A 125 11.51 0.22 -3.93
C ASN A 125 10.74 -0.17 -5.19
N LEU A 126 10.13 0.78 -5.90
CA LEU A 126 9.02 0.50 -6.81
C LEU A 126 9.11 1.20 -8.18
N GLU A 127 9.88 2.29 -8.32
CA GLU A 127 9.98 3.01 -9.61
C GLU A 127 10.63 2.16 -10.71
N LYS A 128 11.58 1.29 -10.36
CA LYS A 128 12.28 0.42 -11.32
C LYS A 128 11.46 -0.79 -11.81
N MET A 129 10.21 -0.93 -11.38
CA MET A 129 9.36 -2.08 -11.76
C MET A 129 8.47 -1.80 -12.99
N ILE A 130 8.77 -0.75 -13.74
CA ILE A 130 8.07 -0.36 -14.97
C ILE A 130 9.01 -0.67 -16.15
N GLU A 131 8.90 -1.88 -16.70
CA GLU A 131 9.40 -2.22 -18.05
C GLU A 131 8.26 -2.09 -19.08
#